data_AF-A0A8J3BP65-F1
#
_entry.id   AF-A0A8J3BP65-F1
#
_cell.length_a   1.000
_cell.length_b   1.000
_cell.length_c   1.000
_cell.angle_alpha   90.00
_cell.angle_beta   90.00
_cell.angle_gamma   90.00
#
_symmetry.space_group_name_H-M   'P 1'
#
loop_
_entity.id
_entity.type
_entity.pdbx_description
1 polymer ?
#
loop_
_entity_poly.entity_id
_entity_poly.type
_entity_poly.pdbx_seq_one_letter_code
_entity_poly.pdbx_strand_id
1 'polypeptide(L)'
;MGKYFYFLFVTTIISSHLYSQEISIPTEFSQDGKLYKSLEEPVQVLTQFQSDEPCLVIDYLGKEKYKIKYKDWQGIVDSQYLVINEDMMDLFYAFQERERIEAIKAEEARKRKIQEIIRKAEEEKNPQHREDSIAKVLETKRQEQVAQELARKEQEALNQQRREDSIEKVLEAKKQAEAAAELARKQAEKLRQQRLEDSIAKVLETKRQELAAQELARKQQEALNQQRREDSIEKVLEAKKQAEAAAELARKQAEKLRQERLEDSIAKVLETKRQELAAQELARKQQEALNQQRREDSIEKVLEAKKQAEAAAELARKQAEKLRQQRLEDSITKVLETKRQELAAQELESKQQKDLNPETKELRNTCHYVMNEIDIFDNVRIIRTEPYKINTSLTAELYKRGNSKQVFFNLSQDLGCASYLPSNRSYVKVTLENNQVVTFFHSWNIDCGNFRFKGVMSNSQINILQKSPIKSISLNGTKHSVYIEQIDYKEFFMDKLKCLD
;
A
#
# COMPACT_ATOMS: atom_id res chain seq x y z
N MET A 1 74.03 -43.28 -58.43
CA MET A 1 72.93 -43.30 -57.43
C MET A 1 72.43 -44.73 -57.33
N GLY A 2 72.12 -45.30 -56.16
CA GLY A 2 72.31 -44.81 -54.79
C GLY A 2 72.33 -45.98 -53.78
N LYS A 3 73.09 -45.87 -52.69
CA LYS A 3 73.24 -46.91 -51.65
C LYS A 3 72.43 -46.58 -50.39
N TYR A 4 71.10 -46.69 -50.41
CA TYR A 4 70.28 -46.58 -49.19
C TYR A 4 69.03 -47.46 -49.26
N PHE A 5 69.09 -48.64 -48.65
CA PHE A 5 67.92 -49.53 -48.46
C PHE A 5 68.02 -50.40 -47.18
N TYR A 6 68.84 -49.98 -46.21
CA TYR A 6 69.23 -50.82 -45.07
C TYR A 6 69.37 -50.03 -43.76
N PHE A 7 68.44 -49.09 -43.49
CA PHE A 7 68.51 -48.26 -42.27
C PHE A 7 67.15 -47.75 -41.75
N LEU A 8 66.15 -48.64 -41.58
CA LEU A 8 64.89 -48.29 -40.87
C LEU A 8 64.14 -49.53 -40.33
N PHE A 9 64.83 -50.41 -39.61
CA PHE A 9 64.24 -51.65 -39.04
C PHE A 9 64.44 -51.82 -37.51
N VAL A 10 64.92 -50.79 -36.80
CA VAL A 10 65.28 -50.90 -35.36
C VAL A 10 64.95 -49.61 -34.57
N THR A 11 63.69 -49.16 -34.55
CA THR A 11 63.24 -48.02 -33.72
C THR A 11 61.78 -48.12 -33.21
N THR A 12 61.32 -49.31 -32.77
CA THR A 12 59.98 -49.49 -32.14
C THR A 12 59.94 -50.66 -31.14
N ILE A 13 60.88 -50.69 -30.19
CA ILE A 13 60.74 -51.41 -28.92
C ILE A 13 60.97 -50.38 -27.83
N ILE A 14 60.16 -50.40 -26.75
CA ILE A 14 59.94 -49.29 -25.80
C ILE A 14 59.15 -48.16 -26.52
N SER A 15 57.89 -47.85 -26.20
CA SER A 15 57.17 -47.98 -24.92
C SER A 15 55.74 -48.52 -25.10
N SER A 16 55.47 -49.74 -24.62
CA SER A 16 54.11 -50.31 -24.55
C SER A 16 53.64 -50.61 -23.12
N HIS A 17 54.09 -49.79 -22.16
CA HIS A 17 53.31 -49.53 -20.95
C HIS A 17 52.08 -48.69 -21.32
N LEU A 18 51.11 -49.33 -21.98
CA LEU A 18 49.76 -48.80 -22.07
C LEU A 18 49.23 -48.66 -20.64
N TYR A 19 48.98 -47.42 -20.23
CA TYR A 19 48.07 -47.16 -19.13
C TYR A 19 46.71 -47.71 -19.56
N SER A 20 46.39 -48.92 -19.09
CA SER A 20 45.02 -49.37 -19.00
C SER A 20 44.35 -48.50 -17.94
N GLN A 21 43.90 -47.31 -18.34
CA GLN A 21 42.99 -46.52 -17.53
C GLN A 21 41.77 -47.40 -17.28
N GLU A 22 41.54 -47.79 -16.03
CA GLU A 22 40.29 -48.44 -15.66
C GLU A 22 39.18 -47.46 -16.00
N ILE A 23 38.31 -47.82 -16.94
CA ILE A 23 37.20 -46.95 -17.34
C ILE A 23 36.35 -46.73 -16.08
N SER A 24 36.19 -45.47 -15.68
CA SER A 24 35.47 -45.10 -14.46
C SER A 24 34.68 -43.82 -14.72
N ILE A 25 33.52 -43.99 -15.34
CA ILE A 25 32.65 -42.89 -15.77
C ILE A 25 31.79 -42.45 -14.57
N PRO A 26 31.86 -41.19 -14.12
CA PRO A 26 31.03 -40.71 -13.02
C PRO A 26 29.58 -40.52 -13.45
N THR A 27 28.65 -41.01 -12.63
CA THR A 27 27.21 -40.76 -12.77
C THR A 27 26.52 -40.92 -11.41
N GLU A 28 25.19 -40.81 -11.37
CA GLU A 28 24.33 -40.92 -10.19
C GLU A 28 23.15 -41.87 -10.46
N PHE A 29 22.53 -42.36 -9.39
CA PHE A 29 21.34 -43.21 -9.53
C PHE A 29 20.09 -42.38 -9.79
N SER A 30 19.25 -42.83 -10.73
CA SER A 30 18.00 -42.17 -11.13
C SER A 30 16.80 -42.49 -10.22
N GLN A 31 16.92 -43.53 -9.37
CA GLN A 31 15.90 -44.00 -8.44
C GLN A 31 16.50 -44.99 -7.43
N ASP A 32 15.85 -45.15 -6.27
CA ASP A 32 16.23 -46.13 -5.23
C ASP A 32 16.31 -47.57 -5.77
N GLY A 33 17.32 -48.33 -5.35
CA GLY A 33 17.57 -49.67 -5.89
C GLY A 33 18.55 -50.55 -5.13
N LYS A 34 19.02 -51.60 -5.81
CA LYS A 34 19.88 -52.66 -5.24
C LYS A 34 21.02 -52.99 -6.18
N LEU A 35 22.22 -53.11 -5.63
CA LEU A 35 23.42 -53.53 -6.35
C LEU A 35 23.61 -55.04 -6.23
N TYR A 36 23.78 -55.74 -7.34
CA TYR A 36 23.91 -57.19 -7.40
C TYR A 36 25.36 -57.63 -7.65
N LYS A 37 25.78 -58.79 -7.15
CA LYS A 37 27.13 -59.32 -7.37
C LYS A 37 27.27 -60.04 -8.71
N SER A 38 26.24 -60.80 -9.08
CA SER A 38 26.05 -61.48 -10.34
C SER A 38 24.56 -61.49 -10.69
N LEU A 39 24.24 -61.80 -11.94
CA LEU A 39 22.86 -62.00 -12.43
C LEU A 39 22.58 -63.47 -12.78
N GLU A 40 23.40 -64.36 -12.23
CA GLU A 40 23.25 -65.82 -12.28
C GLU A 40 22.56 -66.26 -10.98
N GLU A 41 21.73 -67.30 -11.04
CA GLU A 41 20.99 -67.76 -9.86
C GLU A 41 21.89 -68.55 -8.89
N PRO A 42 21.81 -68.32 -7.56
CA PRO A 42 20.94 -67.36 -6.87
C PRO A 42 21.50 -65.92 -6.86
N VAL A 43 20.63 -64.96 -7.18
CA VAL A 43 20.99 -63.53 -7.29
C VAL A 43 21.42 -62.95 -5.93
N GLN A 44 22.72 -62.71 -5.76
CA GLN A 44 23.28 -62.15 -4.53
C GLN A 44 23.28 -60.62 -4.54
N VAL A 45 22.50 -59.99 -3.65
CA VAL A 45 22.54 -58.54 -3.38
C VAL A 45 23.80 -58.20 -2.55
N LEU A 46 24.46 -57.10 -2.88
CA LEU A 46 25.61 -56.54 -2.15
C LEU A 46 25.19 -55.41 -1.21
N THR A 47 24.46 -54.42 -1.73
CA THR A 47 23.99 -53.25 -0.98
C THR A 47 22.74 -52.66 -1.64
N GLN A 48 22.10 -51.72 -0.95
CA GLN A 48 21.06 -50.84 -1.49
C GLN A 48 21.67 -49.45 -1.77
N PHE A 49 21.03 -48.66 -2.62
CA PHE A 49 21.38 -47.29 -2.96
C PHE A 49 20.13 -46.44 -3.12
N GLN A 50 20.26 -45.12 -2.96
CA GLN A 50 19.16 -44.16 -3.13
C GLN A 50 19.33 -43.34 -4.42
N SER A 51 18.25 -42.70 -4.87
CA SER A 51 18.32 -41.66 -5.92
C SER A 51 19.36 -40.60 -5.57
N ASP A 52 19.99 -40.05 -6.61
CA ASP A 52 20.93 -38.93 -6.54
C ASP A 52 22.24 -39.24 -5.78
N GLU A 53 22.46 -40.50 -5.36
CA GLU A 53 23.76 -40.94 -4.86
C GLU A 53 24.75 -41.19 -6.02
N PRO A 54 26.01 -40.73 -5.92
CA PRO A 54 27.00 -40.90 -6.99
C PRO A 54 27.61 -42.31 -7.03
N CYS A 55 27.89 -42.79 -8.25
CA CYS A 55 28.60 -44.04 -8.53
C CYS A 55 29.54 -43.92 -9.74
N LEU A 56 30.33 -44.96 -10.01
CA LEU A 56 31.26 -45.05 -11.13
C LEU A 56 30.88 -46.23 -12.03
N VAL A 57 30.57 -45.99 -13.31
CA VAL A 57 30.35 -47.04 -14.32
C VAL A 57 31.70 -47.51 -14.87
N ILE A 58 31.88 -48.82 -14.97
CA ILE A 58 33.16 -49.47 -15.30
C ILE A 58 33.09 -50.33 -16.56
N ASP A 59 31.95 -50.98 -16.83
CA ASP A 59 31.79 -51.83 -18.01
C ASP A 59 30.31 -51.90 -18.42
N TYR A 60 30.03 -52.22 -19.69
CA TYR A 60 28.69 -52.52 -20.19
C TYR A 60 28.61 -54.00 -20.58
N LEU A 61 27.68 -54.72 -19.97
CA LEU A 61 27.58 -56.18 -20.06
C LEU A 61 26.54 -56.65 -21.10
N GLY A 62 26.05 -55.73 -21.93
CA GLY A 62 24.92 -55.96 -22.82
C GLY A 62 23.58 -56.02 -22.09
N LYS A 63 22.48 -56.10 -22.86
CA LYS A 63 21.10 -56.26 -22.35
C LYS A 63 20.77 -55.27 -21.20
N GLU A 64 21.08 -54.00 -21.43
CA GLU A 64 20.80 -52.88 -20.51
C GLU A 64 21.50 -52.95 -19.15
N LYS A 65 22.54 -53.78 -18.99
CA LYS A 65 23.27 -53.94 -17.72
C LYS A 65 24.65 -53.31 -17.70
N TYR A 66 24.92 -52.56 -16.64
CA TYR A 66 26.18 -51.90 -16.39
C TYR A 66 26.86 -52.50 -15.15
N LYS A 67 28.18 -52.69 -15.23
CA LYS A 67 29.03 -52.99 -14.08
C LYS A 67 29.46 -51.67 -13.46
N ILE A 68 29.17 -51.48 -12.18
CA ILE A 68 29.45 -50.23 -11.46
C ILE A 68 30.25 -50.47 -10.17
N LYS A 69 30.85 -49.39 -9.66
CA LYS A 69 31.43 -49.29 -8.32
C LYS A 69 30.71 -48.18 -7.56
N TYR A 70 30.22 -48.51 -6.38
CA TYR A 70 29.49 -47.61 -5.49
C TYR A 70 29.93 -47.87 -4.05
N LYS A 71 30.44 -46.83 -3.39
CA LYS A 71 31.17 -46.95 -2.12
C LYS A 71 32.28 -48.03 -2.30
N ASP A 72 32.41 -48.97 -1.37
CA ASP A 72 33.41 -50.06 -1.47
C ASP A 72 32.96 -51.26 -2.32
N TRP A 73 31.74 -51.24 -2.87
CA TRP A 73 31.15 -52.37 -3.59
C TRP A 73 31.29 -52.22 -5.11
N GLN A 74 31.77 -53.27 -5.79
CA GLN A 74 31.65 -53.41 -7.24
C GLN A 74 30.58 -54.47 -7.56
N GLY A 75 29.64 -54.15 -8.45
CA GLY A 75 28.52 -55.02 -8.80
C GLY A 75 27.89 -54.67 -10.14
N ILE A 76 26.70 -55.20 -10.39
CA ILE A 76 25.92 -55.03 -11.60
C ILE A 76 24.59 -54.34 -11.25
N VAL A 77 24.21 -53.38 -12.08
CA VAL A 77 22.93 -52.68 -12.02
C VAL A 77 22.32 -52.61 -13.43
N ASP A 78 21.01 -52.42 -13.50
CA ASP A 78 20.26 -52.24 -14.73
C ASP A 78 20.16 -50.75 -15.10
N SER A 79 20.16 -50.39 -16.39
CA SER A 79 20.29 -49.02 -16.86
C SER A 79 19.15 -48.10 -16.42
N GLN A 80 17.98 -48.66 -16.10
CA GLN A 80 16.85 -47.90 -15.55
C GLN A 80 17.17 -47.20 -14.22
N TYR A 81 18.21 -47.64 -13.49
CA TYR A 81 18.66 -47.07 -12.22
C TYR A 81 19.80 -46.05 -12.37
N LEU A 82 20.29 -45.76 -13.58
CA LEU A 82 21.43 -44.86 -13.80
C LEU A 82 21.03 -43.65 -14.65
N VAL A 83 21.59 -42.49 -14.34
CA VAL A 83 21.58 -41.33 -15.25
C VAL A 83 22.55 -41.62 -16.40
N ILE A 84 22.04 -41.91 -17.59
CA ILE A 84 22.88 -42.21 -18.77
C ILE A 84 23.47 -40.91 -19.32
N ASN A 85 24.79 -40.84 -19.39
CA ASN A 85 25.55 -39.71 -19.95
C ASN A 85 26.21 -40.08 -21.29
N GLU A 86 26.87 -39.10 -21.94
CA GLU A 86 27.50 -39.31 -23.25
C GLU A 86 28.69 -40.29 -23.17
N ASP A 87 29.51 -40.22 -22.13
CA ASP A 87 30.65 -41.14 -21.91
C ASP A 87 30.23 -42.62 -21.83
N MET A 88 29.05 -42.92 -21.27
CA MET A 88 28.50 -44.28 -21.21
C MET A 88 28.13 -44.86 -22.59
N MET A 89 27.91 -44.02 -23.61
CA MET A 89 27.63 -44.49 -24.97
C MET A 89 28.84 -45.15 -25.63
N ASP A 90 30.06 -44.73 -25.30
CA ASP A 90 31.27 -45.36 -25.82
C ASP A 90 31.44 -46.81 -25.33
N LEU A 91 31.03 -47.11 -24.09
CA LEU A 91 30.96 -48.50 -23.59
C LEU A 91 29.93 -49.34 -24.37
N PHE A 92 28.78 -48.77 -24.71
CA PHE A 92 27.76 -49.44 -25.53
C PHE A 92 28.29 -49.76 -26.94
N TYR A 93 28.91 -48.80 -27.62
CA TYR A 93 29.48 -49.02 -28.96
C TYR A 93 30.68 -49.97 -28.95
N ALA A 94 31.55 -49.88 -27.93
CA ALA A 94 32.67 -50.81 -27.74
C ALA A 94 32.21 -52.26 -27.48
N PHE A 95 31.06 -52.44 -26.83
CA PHE A 95 30.42 -53.75 -26.69
C PHE A 95 29.87 -54.26 -28.02
N GLN A 96 29.12 -53.43 -28.76
CA GLN A 96 28.54 -53.84 -30.06
C GLN A 96 29.58 -54.23 -31.11
N GLU A 97 30.68 -53.49 -31.23
CA GLU A 97 31.73 -53.83 -32.19
C GLU A 97 32.50 -55.10 -31.77
N ARG A 98 32.60 -55.39 -30.46
CA ARG A 98 33.17 -56.65 -29.94
C ARG A 98 32.32 -57.86 -30.35
N GLU A 99 31.02 -57.82 -30.09
CA GLU A 99 30.05 -58.85 -30.51
C GLU A 99 30.12 -59.10 -32.03
N ARG A 100 30.17 -58.02 -32.82
CA ARG A 100 30.27 -58.07 -34.28
C ARG A 100 31.56 -58.74 -34.75
N ILE A 101 32.70 -58.42 -34.15
CA ILE A 101 34.00 -59.02 -34.47
C ILE A 101 34.02 -60.51 -34.12
N GLU A 102 33.38 -60.93 -33.03
CA GLU A 102 33.27 -62.34 -32.65
C GLU A 102 32.35 -63.12 -33.60
N ALA A 103 31.22 -62.54 -34.03
CA ALA A 103 30.34 -63.14 -35.04
C ALA A 103 31.06 -63.40 -36.38
N ILE A 104 31.87 -62.44 -36.85
CA ILE A 104 32.67 -62.58 -38.08
C ILE A 104 33.70 -63.73 -37.94
N LYS A 105 34.42 -63.80 -36.82
CA LYS A 105 35.39 -64.88 -36.53
C LYS A 105 34.71 -66.26 -36.51
N ALA A 106 33.50 -66.35 -35.94
CA ALA A 106 32.73 -67.59 -35.90
C ALA A 106 32.28 -68.04 -37.31
N GLU A 107 31.87 -67.10 -38.18
CA GLU A 107 31.49 -67.41 -39.56
C GLU A 107 32.69 -67.86 -40.41
N GLU A 108 33.85 -67.22 -40.27
CA GLU A 108 35.09 -67.67 -40.91
C GLU A 108 35.49 -69.09 -40.48
N ALA A 109 35.44 -69.39 -39.18
CA ALA A 109 35.74 -70.72 -38.66
C ALA A 109 34.79 -71.79 -39.23
N ARG A 110 33.51 -71.45 -39.45
CA ARG A 110 32.53 -72.32 -40.13
C ARG A 110 32.87 -72.53 -41.61
N LYS A 111 33.25 -71.48 -42.34
CA LYS A 111 33.61 -71.57 -43.78
C LYS A 111 34.83 -72.47 -44.01
N ARG A 112 35.88 -72.35 -43.19
CA ARG A 112 37.10 -73.17 -43.29
C ARG A 112 36.81 -74.67 -43.11
N LYS A 113 35.94 -75.04 -42.16
CA LYS A 113 35.50 -76.44 -41.95
C LYS A 113 34.77 -77.04 -43.15
N ILE A 114 34.01 -76.24 -43.91
CA ILE A 114 33.28 -76.71 -45.10
C ILE A 114 34.25 -77.01 -46.26
N GLN A 115 35.24 -76.14 -46.48
CA GLN A 115 36.24 -76.31 -47.55
C GLN A 115 37.10 -77.56 -47.37
N GLU A 116 37.45 -77.92 -46.12
CA GLU A 116 38.24 -79.13 -45.85
C GLU A 116 37.48 -80.44 -46.17
N ILE A 117 36.15 -80.43 -46.07
CA ILE A 117 35.29 -81.58 -46.43
C ILE A 117 35.27 -81.77 -47.95
N ILE A 118 35.09 -80.69 -48.71
CA ILE A 118 35.02 -80.73 -50.19
C ILE A 118 36.30 -81.32 -50.78
N ARG A 119 37.47 -80.85 -50.33
CA ARG A 119 38.78 -81.31 -50.86
C ARG A 119 38.97 -82.83 -50.74
N LYS A 120 38.44 -83.46 -49.69
CA LYS A 120 38.55 -84.92 -49.48
C LYS A 120 37.66 -85.76 -50.38
N ALA A 121 36.68 -85.15 -51.07
CA ALA A 121 35.75 -85.86 -51.96
C ALA A 121 36.20 -85.87 -53.43
N GLU A 122 37.15 -85.02 -53.82
CA GLU A 122 37.57 -84.87 -55.23
C GLU A 122 38.77 -85.77 -55.60
N GLU A 123 39.47 -86.36 -54.64
CA GLU A 123 40.72 -87.10 -54.83
C GLU A 123 40.53 -88.57 -55.30
N GLU A 124 39.30 -89.08 -55.51
CA GLU A 124 39.02 -90.53 -55.60
C GLU A 124 38.75 -91.18 -56.99
N LYS A 125 38.62 -90.49 -58.14
CA LYS A 125 38.17 -91.15 -59.41
C LYS A 125 38.81 -90.68 -60.74
N ASN A 126 39.31 -91.63 -61.54
CA ASN A 126 39.58 -91.54 -63.00
C ASN A 126 39.69 -92.96 -63.66
N PRO A 127 39.74 -93.13 -65.02
CA PRO A 127 39.19 -94.32 -65.72
C PRO A 127 40.08 -94.93 -66.85
N GLN A 128 39.54 -95.92 -67.61
CA GLN A 128 39.92 -96.44 -68.97
C GLN A 128 38.81 -97.44 -69.44
N HIS A 129 38.65 -98.01 -70.64
CA HIS A 129 39.28 -98.09 -72.00
C HIS A 129 38.08 -98.30 -73.02
N ARG A 130 38.04 -98.23 -74.37
CA ARG A 130 38.95 -98.39 -75.55
C ARG A 130 39.36 -99.84 -75.87
N GLU A 131 39.60 -100.30 -77.12
CA GLU A 131 39.38 -99.76 -78.49
C GLU A 131 38.48 -100.75 -79.28
N ASP A 132 38.57 -101.19 -80.56
CA ASP A 132 39.42 -100.97 -81.77
C ASP A 132 38.49 -101.12 -83.04
N SER A 133 38.80 -101.41 -84.32
CA SER A 133 39.93 -102.01 -85.06
C SER A 133 40.26 -101.23 -86.34
N ILE A 134 41.55 -101.00 -86.60
CA ILE A 134 42.05 -100.16 -87.71
C ILE A 134 42.20 -100.97 -89.02
N ALA A 135 41.20 -100.90 -89.90
CA ALA A 135 41.31 -101.41 -91.28
C ALA A 135 40.55 -100.57 -92.33
N LYS A 136 39.26 -100.27 -92.09
CA LYS A 136 38.47 -99.34 -92.95
C LYS A 136 39.05 -97.93 -93.03
N VAL A 137 39.82 -97.54 -92.01
CA VAL A 137 40.28 -96.17 -91.73
C VAL A 137 40.92 -95.46 -92.92
N LEU A 138 41.60 -96.15 -93.84
CA LEU A 138 42.26 -95.49 -94.99
C LEU A 138 41.27 -94.98 -96.06
N GLU A 139 40.18 -95.69 -96.30
CA GLU A 139 39.14 -95.26 -97.24
C GLU A 139 38.12 -94.35 -96.54
N THR A 140 37.81 -94.66 -95.28
CA THR A 140 37.02 -93.79 -94.40
C THR A 140 37.68 -92.42 -94.25
N LYS A 141 39.01 -92.31 -94.11
CA LYS A 141 39.74 -91.03 -94.01
C LYS A 141 39.43 -90.04 -95.13
N ARG A 142 39.21 -90.54 -96.35
CA ARG A 142 38.99 -89.69 -97.53
C ARG A 142 37.56 -89.17 -97.58
N GLN A 143 36.59 -89.95 -97.10
CA GLN A 143 35.22 -89.49 -96.88
C GLN A 143 35.13 -88.59 -95.64
N GLU A 144 35.85 -88.91 -94.57
CA GLU A 144 36.00 -88.08 -93.36
C GLU A 144 36.58 -86.71 -93.67
N GLN A 145 37.60 -86.58 -94.54
CA GLN A 145 38.14 -85.27 -94.89
C GLN A 145 37.11 -84.38 -95.61
N VAL A 146 36.32 -84.93 -96.53
CA VAL A 146 35.24 -84.18 -97.20
C VAL A 146 34.11 -83.85 -96.22
N ALA A 147 33.72 -84.80 -95.35
CA ALA A 147 32.72 -84.58 -94.32
C ALA A 147 33.19 -83.57 -93.25
N GLN A 148 34.47 -83.55 -92.90
CA GLN A 148 35.08 -82.58 -92.00
C GLN A 148 35.13 -81.19 -92.64
N GLU A 149 35.42 -81.06 -93.93
CA GLU A 149 35.38 -79.74 -94.59
C GLU A 149 33.94 -79.21 -94.71
N LEU A 150 32.97 -80.09 -95.01
CA LEU A 150 31.55 -79.73 -95.02
C LEU A 150 31.08 -79.32 -93.62
N ALA A 151 31.33 -80.14 -92.61
CA ALA A 151 31.01 -79.84 -91.21
C ALA A 151 31.72 -78.60 -90.68
N ARG A 152 32.94 -78.28 -91.17
CA ARG A 152 33.63 -77.02 -90.82
C ARG A 152 32.91 -75.82 -91.40
N LYS A 153 32.42 -75.90 -92.65
CA LYS A 153 31.62 -74.84 -93.30
C LYS A 153 30.25 -74.68 -92.65
N GLU A 154 29.58 -75.77 -92.29
CA GLU A 154 28.33 -75.74 -91.51
C GLU A 154 28.56 -75.15 -90.11
N GLN A 155 29.66 -75.50 -89.44
CA GLN A 155 30.01 -74.97 -88.12
C GLN A 155 30.45 -73.50 -88.17
N GLU A 156 31.12 -73.06 -89.25
CA GLU A 156 31.43 -71.65 -89.54
C GLU A 156 30.13 -70.85 -89.75
N ALA A 157 29.19 -71.35 -90.57
CA ALA A 157 27.89 -70.74 -90.79
C ALA A 157 27.05 -70.68 -89.49
N LEU A 158 26.99 -71.77 -88.71
CA LEU A 158 26.31 -71.81 -87.41
C LEU A 158 26.93 -70.84 -86.41
N ASN A 159 28.26 -70.66 -86.43
CA ASN A 159 28.96 -69.69 -85.60
C ASN A 159 28.74 -68.25 -86.04
N GLN A 160 28.53 -68.01 -87.34
CA GLN A 160 28.13 -66.70 -87.86
C GLN A 160 26.68 -66.37 -87.46
N GLN A 161 25.73 -67.29 -87.70
CA GLN A 161 24.34 -67.15 -87.27
C GLN A 161 24.24 -66.86 -85.76
N ARG A 162 24.97 -67.63 -84.92
CA ARG A 162 25.02 -67.39 -83.47
C ARG A 162 25.56 -66.01 -83.08
N ARG A 163 26.45 -65.40 -83.89
CA ARG A 163 26.91 -64.02 -83.67
C ARG A 163 25.83 -63.01 -84.06
N GLU A 164 25.16 -63.22 -85.18
CA GLU A 164 24.06 -62.38 -85.66
C GLU A 164 22.87 -62.41 -84.67
N ASP A 165 22.43 -63.61 -84.26
CA ASP A 165 21.45 -63.83 -83.16
C ASP A 165 21.85 -63.09 -81.85
N SER A 166 23.14 -63.09 -81.51
CA SER A 166 23.64 -62.47 -80.28
C SER A 166 23.68 -60.96 -80.38
N ILE A 167 24.04 -60.41 -81.56
CA ILE A 167 23.99 -58.98 -81.84
C ILE A 167 22.54 -58.49 -81.84
N GLU A 168 21.61 -59.24 -82.43
CA GLU A 168 20.18 -58.90 -82.41
C GLU A 168 19.63 -58.89 -80.98
N LYS A 169 19.90 -59.92 -80.17
CA LYS A 169 19.50 -59.97 -78.75
C LYS A 169 20.09 -58.83 -77.92
N VAL A 170 21.34 -58.43 -78.17
CA VAL A 170 21.97 -57.27 -77.50
C VAL A 170 21.34 -55.96 -77.97
N LEU A 171 21.00 -55.81 -79.25
CA LEU A 171 20.30 -54.64 -79.77
C LEU A 171 18.87 -54.55 -79.24
N GLU A 172 18.16 -55.66 -79.10
CA GLU A 172 16.82 -55.69 -78.52
C GLU A 172 16.85 -55.39 -77.02
N ALA A 173 17.73 -56.05 -76.25
CA ALA A 173 17.92 -55.77 -74.83
C ALA A 173 18.31 -54.31 -74.59
N LYS A 174 19.14 -53.72 -75.47
CA LYS A 174 19.47 -52.28 -75.42
C LYS A 174 18.24 -51.41 -75.68
N LYS A 175 17.43 -51.67 -76.71
CA LYS A 175 16.18 -50.94 -76.98
C LYS A 175 15.20 -51.02 -75.80
N GLN A 176 15.05 -52.21 -75.21
CA GLN A 176 14.20 -52.42 -74.04
C GLN A 176 14.72 -51.65 -72.82
N ALA A 177 16.03 -51.64 -72.58
CA ALA A 177 16.65 -50.86 -71.50
C ALA A 177 16.54 -49.34 -71.70
N GLU A 178 16.70 -48.85 -72.94
CA GLU A 178 16.53 -47.43 -73.28
C GLU A 178 15.06 -46.98 -73.11
N ALA A 179 14.09 -47.80 -73.55
CA ALA A 179 12.66 -47.53 -73.34
C ALA A 179 12.27 -47.56 -71.85
N ALA A 180 12.79 -48.50 -71.07
CA ALA A 180 12.58 -48.56 -69.62
C ALA A 180 13.19 -47.35 -68.90
N ALA A 181 14.38 -46.91 -69.31
CA ALA A 181 15.03 -45.72 -68.77
C ALA A 181 14.27 -44.43 -69.12
N GLU A 182 13.70 -44.33 -70.32
CA GLU A 182 12.85 -43.20 -70.72
C GLU A 182 11.54 -43.16 -69.91
N LEU A 183 10.88 -44.31 -69.72
CA LEU A 183 9.69 -44.42 -68.88
C LEU A 183 9.98 -44.03 -67.43
N ALA A 184 11.08 -44.52 -66.85
CA ALA A 184 11.52 -44.17 -65.51
C ALA A 184 11.82 -42.66 -65.37
N ARG A 185 12.44 -42.03 -66.37
CA ARG A 185 12.64 -40.57 -66.41
C ARG A 185 11.32 -39.81 -66.42
N LYS A 186 10.37 -40.19 -67.28
CA LYS A 186 9.03 -39.58 -67.35
C LYS A 186 8.24 -39.72 -66.04
N GLN A 187 8.34 -40.87 -65.36
CA GLN A 187 7.75 -41.08 -64.04
C GLN A 187 8.41 -40.22 -62.96
N ALA A 188 9.75 -40.16 -62.94
CA ALA A 188 10.50 -39.33 -61.99
C ALA A 188 10.24 -37.83 -62.18
N GLU A 189 10.09 -37.37 -63.43
CA GLU A 189 9.72 -35.99 -63.74
C GLU A 189 8.31 -35.66 -63.27
N LYS A 190 7.32 -36.52 -63.52
CA LYS A 190 5.95 -36.34 -63.01
C LYS A 190 5.92 -36.29 -61.48
N LEU A 191 6.63 -37.19 -60.81
CA LEU A 191 6.77 -37.17 -59.34
C LEU A 191 7.44 -35.90 -58.82
N ARG A 192 8.39 -35.33 -59.58
CA ARG A 192 9.02 -34.04 -59.25
C ARG A 192 8.06 -32.87 -59.42
N GLN A 193 7.25 -32.86 -60.49
CA GLN A 193 6.21 -31.85 -60.72
C GLN A 193 5.16 -31.88 -59.61
N GLN A 194 4.62 -33.06 -59.27
CA GLN A 194 3.65 -33.22 -58.17
C GLN A 194 4.23 -32.72 -56.83
N ARG A 195 5.46 -33.09 -56.48
CA ARG A 195 6.11 -32.60 -55.25
C ARG A 195 6.31 -31.08 -55.22
N LEU A 196 6.49 -30.43 -56.38
CA LEU A 196 6.56 -28.97 -56.47
C LEU A 196 5.17 -28.34 -56.28
N GLU A 197 4.13 -28.91 -56.90
CA GLU A 197 2.74 -28.49 -56.73
C GLU A 197 2.29 -28.62 -55.27
N ASP A 198 2.53 -29.77 -54.63
CA ASP A 198 2.24 -30.03 -53.21
C ASP A 198 2.96 -29.01 -52.30
N SER A 199 4.23 -28.71 -52.60
CA SER A 199 5.02 -27.75 -51.83
C SER A 199 4.49 -26.32 -51.97
N ILE A 200 4.11 -25.91 -53.19
CA ILE A 200 3.52 -24.60 -53.46
C ILE A 200 2.14 -24.49 -52.80
N ALA A 201 1.31 -25.53 -52.87
CA ALA A 201 0.00 -25.58 -52.22
C ALA A 201 0.12 -25.42 -50.70
N LYS A 202 1.04 -26.15 -50.07
CA LYS A 202 1.30 -26.06 -48.62
C LYS A 202 1.79 -24.67 -48.20
N VAL A 203 2.71 -24.05 -48.96
CA VAL A 203 3.17 -22.67 -48.69
C VAL A 203 2.04 -21.64 -48.86
N LEU A 204 1.19 -21.81 -49.87
CA LEU A 204 0.00 -20.96 -50.06
C LEU A 204 -1.03 -21.14 -48.94
N GLU A 205 -1.21 -22.34 -48.42
CA GLU A 205 -2.07 -22.61 -47.27
C GLU A 205 -1.53 -21.97 -45.99
N THR A 206 -0.24 -22.20 -45.65
CA THR A 206 0.41 -21.56 -44.49
C THR A 206 0.28 -20.04 -44.56
N LYS A 207 0.54 -19.43 -45.72
CA LYS A 207 0.41 -17.98 -45.91
C LYS A 207 -1.04 -17.47 -45.80
N ARG A 208 -2.04 -18.28 -46.15
CA ARG A 208 -3.45 -17.96 -45.90
C ARG A 208 -3.80 -18.02 -44.40
N GLN A 209 -3.28 -19.01 -43.69
CA GLN A 209 -3.47 -19.15 -42.24
C GLN A 209 -2.80 -17.98 -41.49
N GLU A 210 -1.57 -17.59 -41.87
CA GLU A 210 -0.86 -16.41 -41.35
C GLU A 210 -1.66 -15.12 -41.55
N LEU A 211 -2.16 -14.87 -42.77
CA LEU A 211 -2.95 -13.68 -43.08
C LEU A 211 -4.28 -13.65 -42.31
N ALA A 212 -4.97 -14.79 -42.17
CA ALA A 212 -6.20 -14.88 -41.39
C ALA A 212 -5.96 -14.64 -39.88
N ALA A 213 -4.86 -15.17 -39.33
CA ALA A 213 -4.45 -14.91 -37.95
C ALA A 213 -4.07 -13.43 -37.74
N GLN A 214 -3.37 -12.82 -38.70
CA GLN A 214 -3.01 -11.40 -38.65
C GLN A 214 -4.25 -10.48 -38.73
N GLU A 215 -5.23 -10.80 -39.58
CA GLU A 215 -6.49 -10.05 -39.67
C GLU A 215 -7.33 -10.19 -38.39
N LEU A 216 -7.38 -11.40 -37.81
CA LEU A 216 -8.07 -11.64 -36.54
C LEU A 216 -7.41 -10.86 -35.38
N ALA A 217 -6.08 -10.88 -35.28
CA ALA A 217 -5.33 -10.11 -34.31
C ALA A 217 -5.54 -8.60 -34.49
N ARG A 218 -5.61 -8.10 -35.74
CA ARG A 218 -5.92 -6.69 -36.02
C ARG A 218 -7.33 -6.32 -35.55
N LYS A 219 -8.34 -7.15 -35.84
CA LYS A 219 -9.73 -6.94 -35.38
C LYS A 219 -9.86 -6.97 -33.86
N GLN A 220 -9.17 -7.89 -33.19
CA GLN A 220 -9.11 -7.92 -31.71
C GLN A 220 -8.46 -6.65 -31.15
N GLN A 221 -7.36 -6.19 -31.75
CA GLN A 221 -6.68 -4.96 -31.32
C GLN A 221 -7.51 -3.70 -31.61
N GLU A 222 -8.25 -3.66 -32.71
CA GLU A 222 -9.22 -2.60 -33.05
C GLU A 222 -10.36 -2.56 -32.02
N ALA A 223 -10.95 -3.71 -31.67
CA ALA A 223 -11.99 -3.81 -30.64
C ALA A 223 -11.48 -3.36 -29.25
N LEU A 224 -10.30 -3.81 -28.83
CA LEU A 224 -9.65 -3.37 -27.58
C LEU A 224 -9.26 -1.87 -27.59
N ASN A 225 -9.10 -1.27 -28.77
CA ASN A 225 -8.87 0.17 -28.90
C ASN A 225 -10.18 0.96 -28.86
N GLN A 226 -11.28 0.40 -29.37
CA GLN A 226 -12.61 1.00 -29.29
C GLN A 226 -13.14 0.94 -27.84
N GLN A 227 -13.12 -0.23 -27.20
CA GLN A 227 -13.56 -0.39 -25.80
C GLN A 227 -12.82 0.59 -24.87
N ARG A 228 -11.48 0.68 -24.98
CA ARG A 228 -10.70 1.63 -24.17
C ARG A 228 -11.04 3.11 -24.43
N ARG A 229 -11.58 3.47 -25.60
CA ARG A 229 -12.12 4.81 -25.86
C ARG A 229 -13.48 5.01 -25.21
N GLU A 230 -14.36 4.01 -25.30
CA GLU A 230 -15.69 4.02 -24.69
C GLU A 230 -15.58 4.10 -23.16
N ASP A 231 -14.77 3.23 -22.51
CA ASP A 231 -14.41 3.29 -21.08
C ASP A 231 -13.91 4.68 -20.65
N SER A 232 -13.13 5.34 -21.51
CA SER A 232 -12.54 6.65 -21.22
C SER A 232 -13.56 7.78 -21.36
N ILE A 233 -14.46 7.70 -22.35
CA ILE A 233 -15.56 8.65 -22.55
C ILE A 233 -16.56 8.52 -21.38
N GLU A 234 -16.89 7.31 -20.94
CA GLU A 234 -17.77 7.10 -19.80
C GLU A 234 -17.19 7.68 -18.51
N LYS A 235 -15.91 7.42 -18.20
CA LYS A 235 -15.22 8.00 -17.03
C LYS A 235 -15.19 9.53 -17.06
N VAL A 236 -15.00 10.15 -18.23
CA VAL A 236 -15.06 11.62 -18.39
C VAL A 236 -16.49 12.15 -18.20
N LEU A 237 -17.51 11.43 -18.70
CA LEU A 237 -18.92 11.77 -18.49
C LEU A 237 -19.34 11.64 -17.02
N GLU A 238 -18.88 10.61 -16.32
CA GLU A 238 -19.17 10.43 -14.89
C GLU A 238 -18.46 11.48 -14.05
N ALA A 239 -17.16 11.71 -14.26
CA ALA A 239 -16.40 12.76 -13.58
C ALA A 239 -17.03 14.14 -13.81
N LYS A 240 -17.53 14.43 -15.03
CA LYS A 240 -18.28 15.66 -15.32
C LYS A 240 -19.58 15.75 -14.52
N LYS A 241 -20.42 14.69 -14.49
CA LYS A 241 -21.65 14.65 -13.68
C LYS A 241 -21.36 14.88 -12.19
N GLN A 242 -20.32 14.24 -11.65
CA GLN A 242 -19.91 14.40 -10.26
C GLN A 242 -19.45 15.85 -9.97
N ALA A 243 -18.69 16.47 -10.89
CA ALA A 243 -18.26 17.87 -10.78
C ALA A 243 -19.44 18.86 -10.88
N GLU A 244 -20.40 18.62 -11.77
CA GLU A 244 -21.61 19.45 -11.91
C GLU A 244 -22.49 19.36 -10.65
N ALA A 245 -22.70 18.16 -10.10
CA ALA A 245 -23.44 17.95 -8.85
C ALA A 245 -22.73 18.60 -7.63
N ALA A 246 -21.40 18.50 -7.55
CA ALA A 246 -20.61 19.17 -6.51
C ALA A 246 -20.70 20.71 -6.62
N ALA A 247 -20.67 21.25 -7.84
CA ALA A 247 -20.83 22.68 -8.09
C ALA A 247 -22.25 23.18 -7.74
N GLU A 248 -23.29 22.39 -8.01
CA GLU A 248 -24.66 22.71 -7.60
C GLU A 248 -24.82 22.71 -6.07
N LEU A 249 -24.26 21.71 -5.38
CA LEU A 249 -24.26 21.65 -3.92
C LEU A 249 -23.52 22.84 -3.30
N ALA A 250 -22.36 23.20 -3.84
CA ALA A 250 -21.60 24.37 -3.41
C ALA A 250 -22.38 25.69 -3.64
N ARG A 251 -23.11 25.83 -4.75
CA ARG A 251 -24.01 26.96 -4.99
C ARG A 251 -25.14 27.03 -3.96
N LYS A 252 -25.82 25.92 -3.68
CA LYS A 252 -26.90 25.84 -2.67
C LYS A 252 -26.40 26.19 -1.26
N GLN A 253 -25.19 25.73 -0.89
CA GLN A 253 -24.56 26.09 0.37
C GLN A 253 -24.19 27.58 0.44
N ALA A 254 -23.62 28.15 -0.63
CA ALA A 254 -23.27 29.56 -0.71
C ALA A 254 -24.52 30.48 -0.69
N GLU A 255 -25.63 30.05 -1.29
CA GLU A 255 -26.91 30.75 -1.24
C GLU A 255 -27.52 30.74 0.16
N LYS A 256 -27.52 29.59 0.85
CA LYS A 256 -27.96 29.50 2.26
C LYS A 256 -27.13 30.39 3.18
N LEU A 257 -25.80 30.36 3.05
CA LEU A 257 -24.89 31.27 3.77
C LEU A 257 -25.12 32.76 3.45
N ARG A 258 -25.61 33.07 2.24
CA ARG A 258 -25.97 34.45 1.85
C ARG A 258 -27.31 34.87 2.46
N GLN A 259 -28.28 33.96 2.58
CA GLN A 259 -29.55 34.22 3.27
C GLN A 259 -29.31 34.43 4.78
N GLU A 260 -28.59 33.52 5.44
CA GLU A 260 -28.23 33.62 6.87
C GLU A 260 -27.55 34.96 7.20
N ARG A 261 -26.55 35.38 6.40
CA ARG A 261 -25.88 36.68 6.56
C ARG A 261 -26.80 37.88 6.35
N LEU A 262 -27.83 37.75 5.50
CA LEU A 262 -28.78 38.81 5.21
C LEU A 262 -29.82 38.93 6.32
N GLU A 263 -30.25 37.81 6.90
CA GLU A 263 -31.07 37.75 8.12
C GLU A 263 -30.32 38.33 9.32
N ASP A 264 -29.07 37.93 9.58
CA ASP A 264 -28.19 38.52 10.62
C ASP A 264 -28.05 40.05 10.45
N SER A 265 -27.86 40.51 9.20
CA SER A 265 -27.72 41.93 8.90
C SER A 265 -29.01 42.71 9.18
N ILE A 266 -30.17 42.15 8.83
CA ILE A 266 -31.48 42.74 9.12
C ILE A 266 -31.74 42.74 10.63
N ALA A 267 -31.47 41.64 11.32
CA ALA A 267 -31.64 41.53 12.77
C ALA A 267 -30.80 42.58 13.52
N LYS A 268 -29.53 42.76 13.13
CA LYS A 268 -28.63 43.77 13.71
C LYS A 268 -29.06 45.21 13.45
N VAL A 269 -29.63 45.51 12.28
CA VAL A 269 -30.22 46.82 11.98
C VAL A 269 -31.49 47.07 12.80
N LEU A 270 -32.35 46.06 12.95
CA LEU A 270 -33.55 46.14 13.79
C LEU A 270 -33.21 46.31 15.28
N GLU A 271 -32.16 45.65 15.76
CA GLU A 271 -31.68 45.80 17.14
C GLU A 271 -31.12 47.21 17.37
N THR A 272 -30.21 47.69 16.49
CA THR A 272 -29.68 49.05 16.56
C THR A 272 -30.82 50.08 16.63
N LYS A 273 -31.83 49.94 15.75
CA LYS A 273 -32.98 50.85 15.73
C LYS A 273 -33.86 50.77 16.98
N ARG A 274 -33.96 49.60 17.63
CA ARG A 274 -34.61 49.47 18.94
C ARG A 274 -33.83 50.17 20.04
N GLN A 275 -32.50 50.07 20.04
CA GLN A 275 -31.63 50.76 20.99
C GLN A 275 -31.72 52.29 20.82
N GLU A 276 -31.71 52.80 19.58
CA GLU A 276 -31.93 54.22 19.28
C GLU A 276 -33.28 54.74 19.79
N LEU A 277 -34.38 54.00 19.55
CA LEU A 277 -35.72 54.37 20.02
C LEU A 277 -35.82 54.36 21.55
N ALA A 278 -35.23 53.36 22.22
CA ALA A 278 -35.19 53.30 23.67
C ALA A 278 -34.37 54.45 24.28
N ALA A 279 -33.25 54.83 23.65
CA ALA A 279 -32.44 55.97 24.05
C ALA A 279 -33.19 57.30 23.86
N GLN A 280 -33.92 57.48 22.75
CA GLN A 280 -34.79 58.65 22.55
C GLN A 280 -35.91 58.72 23.59
N GLU A 281 -36.58 57.60 23.91
CA GLU A 281 -37.65 57.60 24.92
C GLU A 281 -37.10 57.92 26.32
N LEU A 282 -35.93 57.38 26.68
CA LEU A 282 -35.26 57.70 27.95
C LEU A 282 -34.85 59.17 28.02
N ALA A 283 -34.27 59.73 26.96
CA ALA A 283 -33.92 61.14 26.89
C ALA A 283 -35.16 62.05 26.98
N ARG A 284 -36.28 61.64 26.36
CA ARG A 284 -37.56 62.37 26.47
C ARG A 284 -38.07 62.37 27.92
N LYS A 285 -38.07 61.22 28.60
CA LYS A 285 -38.47 61.09 30.02
C LYS A 285 -37.57 61.91 30.95
N GLN A 286 -36.25 61.90 30.72
CA GLN A 286 -35.30 62.73 31.47
C GLN A 286 -35.59 64.23 31.25
N GLN A 287 -35.87 64.65 30.01
CA GLN A 287 -36.21 66.04 29.71
C GLN A 287 -37.57 66.45 30.27
N GLU A 288 -38.56 65.56 30.29
CA GLU A 288 -39.86 65.73 30.94
C GLU A 288 -39.69 65.91 32.46
N ALA A 289 -38.90 65.05 33.12
CA ALA A 289 -38.58 65.17 34.54
C ALA A 289 -37.83 66.49 34.86
N LEU A 290 -36.84 66.88 34.06
CA LEU A 290 -36.14 68.18 34.19
C LEU A 290 -37.06 69.39 33.93
N ASN A 291 -38.12 69.23 33.14
CA ASN A 291 -39.13 70.27 32.94
C ASN A 291 -40.11 70.35 34.11
N GLN A 292 -40.43 69.21 34.74
CA GLN A 292 -41.27 69.15 35.93
C GLN A 292 -40.53 69.68 37.16
N GLN A 293 -39.31 69.23 37.44
CA GLN A 293 -38.48 69.74 38.54
C GLN A 293 -38.32 71.27 38.42
N ARG A 294 -37.98 71.81 37.24
CA ARG A 294 -37.87 73.27 37.06
C ARG A 294 -39.18 74.03 37.28
N ARG A 295 -40.36 73.39 37.13
CA ARG A 295 -41.65 73.98 37.52
C ARG A 295 -41.83 73.94 39.03
N GLU A 296 -41.50 72.84 39.67
CA GLU A 296 -41.57 72.65 41.12
C GLU A 296 -40.62 73.64 41.84
N ASP A 297 -39.35 73.73 41.42
CA ASP A 297 -38.37 74.74 41.87
C ASP A 297 -38.89 76.18 41.73
N SER A 298 -39.64 76.46 40.65
CA SER A 298 -40.19 77.79 40.38
C SER A 298 -41.41 78.10 41.25
N ILE A 299 -42.27 77.09 41.50
CA ILE A 299 -43.41 77.19 42.42
C ILE A 299 -42.92 77.39 43.86
N GLU A 300 -41.88 76.66 44.28
CA GLU A 300 -41.26 76.81 45.59
C GLU A 300 -40.66 78.21 45.77
N LYS A 301 -39.89 78.71 44.80
CA LYS A 301 -39.36 80.09 44.83
C LYS A 301 -40.46 81.16 44.89
N VAL A 302 -41.59 80.96 44.21
CA VAL A 302 -42.74 81.88 44.29
C VAL A 302 -43.43 81.78 45.66
N LEU A 303 -43.55 80.58 46.25
CA LEU A 303 -44.06 80.38 47.60
C LEU A 303 -43.15 81.00 48.66
N GLU A 304 -41.83 80.87 48.51
CA GLU A 304 -40.85 81.44 49.43
C GLU A 304 -40.81 82.97 49.32
N ALA A 305 -40.74 83.52 48.11
CA ALA A 305 -40.85 84.96 47.89
C ALA A 305 -42.17 85.53 48.44
N LYS A 306 -43.27 84.79 48.32
CA LYS A 306 -44.54 85.16 48.94
C LYS A 306 -44.47 85.14 50.48
N LYS A 307 -43.92 84.09 51.10
CA LYS A 307 -43.69 84.03 52.55
C LYS A 307 -42.82 85.19 53.05
N GLN A 308 -41.75 85.51 52.32
CA GLN A 308 -40.86 86.63 52.64
C GLN A 308 -41.58 87.98 52.50
N ALA A 309 -42.43 88.16 51.48
CA ALA A 309 -43.26 89.36 51.33
C ALA A 309 -44.35 89.48 52.41
N GLU A 310 -44.98 88.37 52.81
CA GLU A 310 -45.95 88.33 53.92
C GLU A 310 -45.26 88.62 55.26
N ALA A 311 -44.10 88.04 55.53
CA ALA A 311 -43.29 88.32 56.72
C ALA A 311 -42.75 89.76 56.74
N ALA A 312 -42.35 90.32 55.60
CA ALA A 312 -41.95 91.72 55.48
C ALA A 312 -43.14 92.67 55.68
N ALA A 313 -44.33 92.31 55.19
CA ALA A 313 -45.57 93.06 55.45
C ALA A 313 -46.02 92.95 56.91
N GLU A 314 -45.81 91.80 57.57
CA GLU A 314 -46.05 91.63 59.00
C GLU A 314 -45.04 92.43 59.83
N LEU A 315 -43.75 92.43 59.46
CA LEU A 315 -42.72 93.25 60.08
C LEU A 315 -43.02 94.74 59.89
N ALA A 316 -43.45 95.17 58.70
CA ALA A 316 -43.88 96.54 58.44
C ALA A 316 -45.14 96.91 59.24
N ARG A 317 -46.09 95.98 59.43
CA ARG A 317 -47.25 96.16 60.33
C ARG A 317 -46.80 96.28 61.78
N LYS A 318 -45.93 95.39 62.27
CA LYS A 318 -45.34 95.44 63.62
C LYS A 318 -44.51 96.70 63.84
N GLN A 319 -43.82 97.21 62.82
CA GLN A 319 -43.11 98.48 62.87
C GLN A 319 -44.08 99.68 62.85
N ALA A 320 -45.14 99.66 62.04
CA ALA A 320 -46.15 100.72 62.02
C ALA A 320 -47.04 100.71 63.29
N GLU A 321 -47.27 99.54 63.87
CA GLU A 321 -47.90 99.36 65.16
C GLU A 321 -46.95 99.80 66.28
N LYS A 322 -45.66 99.44 66.23
CA LYS A 322 -44.65 99.99 67.15
C LYS A 322 -44.47 101.49 66.99
N LEU A 323 -44.67 102.06 65.80
CA LEU A 323 -44.64 103.52 65.59
C LEU A 323 -45.94 104.20 66.07
N ARG A 324 -47.07 103.49 66.02
CA ARG A 324 -48.33 103.90 66.68
C ARG A 324 -48.20 103.81 68.20
N GLN A 325 -47.60 102.75 68.72
CA GLN A 325 -47.24 102.61 70.12
C GLN A 325 -46.24 103.68 70.50
N GLN A 326 -45.20 103.99 69.72
CA GLN A 326 -44.30 105.12 69.99
C GLN A 326 -45.01 106.47 69.98
N ARG A 327 -46.02 106.70 69.13
CA ARG A 327 -46.83 107.94 69.18
C ARG A 327 -47.81 107.96 70.37
N LEU A 328 -48.29 106.79 70.79
CA LEU A 328 -49.09 106.63 72.00
C LEU A 328 -48.20 106.83 73.24
N GLU A 329 -46.99 106.29 73.21
CA GLU A 329 -45.90 106.43 74.18
C GLU A 329 -45.36 107.86 74.18
N ASP A 330 -45.29 108.61 73.09
CA ASP A 330 -44.97 110.05 73.09
C ASP A 330 -46.06 110.82 73.84
N SER A 331 -47.32 110.50 73.53
CA SER A 331 -48.50 111.06 74.19
C SER A 331 -48.66 110.60 75.65
N ILE A 332 -48.03 109.48 76.04
CA ILE A 332 -47.99 108.92 77.40
C ILE A 332 -46.69 109.32 78.12
N THR A 333 -45.61 109.66 77.43
CA THR A 333 -44.31 110.10 77.99
C THR A 333 -44.42 111.56 78.41
N LYS A 334 -45.20 112.37 77.69
CA LYS A 334 -45.77 113.63 78.21
C LYS A 334 -46.60 113.47 79.50
N VAL A 335 -46.89 112.24 79.94
CA VAL A 335 -47.59 111.91 81.20
C VAL A 335 -46.70 111.07 82.14
N LEU A 336 -45.71 110.33 81.64
CA LEU A 336 -44.86 109.37 82.37
C LEU A 336 -43.37 109.73 82.45
N GLU A 337 -42.91 110.87 81.92
CA GLU A 337 -41.73 111.55 82.49
C GLU A 337 -41.93 111.84 84.00
N THR A 338 -43.20 111.97 84.42
CA THR A 338 -43.64 112.00 85.83
C THR A 338 -43.43 110.68 86.59
N LYS A 339 -43.09 109.57 85.91
CA LYS A 339 -42.97 108.24 86.54
C LYS A 339 -41.80 107.41 85.98
N ARG A 340 -40.61 107.83 86.40
CA ARG A 340 -39.35 107.06 86.50
C ARG A 340 -39.49 105.53 86.41
N GLN A 341 -38.59 104.95 85.60
CA GLN A 341 -37.79 103.74 85.87
C GLN A 341 -38.54 102.44 86.23
N GLU A 342 -38.42 101.39 85.40
CA GLU A 342 -37.59 100.19 85.70
C GLU A 342 -37.70 99.03 84.64
N LEU A 343 -36.54 98.44 84.32
CA LEU A 343 -36.21 97.11 83.74
C LEU A 343 -36.77 96.58 82.38
N ALA A 344 -35.86 95.84 81.71
CA ALA A 344 -36.02 95.01 80.49
C ALA A 344 -36.64 93.60 80.82
N ALA A 345 -37.29 92.84 79.92
CA ALA A 345 -36.82 92.06 78.73
C ALA A 345 -35.82 90.90 79.08
N GLN A 346 -35.73 89.74 78.39
CA GLN A 346 -36.16 89.36 77.02
C GLN A 346 -36.15 87.81 76.71
N GLU A 347 -36.96 87.37 75.73
CA GLU A 347 -36.93 86.27 74.69
C GLU A 347 -36.11 84.93 74.67
N LEU A 348 -36.83 83.81 74.36
CA LEU A 348 -36.71 82.75 73.28
C LEU A 348 -35.56 81.67 73.09
N GLU A 349 -35.69 80.83 72.02
CA GLU A 349 -35.17 79.42 71.83
C GLU A 349 -34.17 79.16 70.63
N SER A 350 -33.99 77.91 70.08
CA SER A 350 -32.79 77.51 69.24
C SER A 350 -32.77 76.21 68.32
N LYS A 351 -31.80 76.11 67.34
CA LYS A 351 -30.92 74.94 66.87
C LYS A 351 -31.16 73.88 65.69
N GLN A 352 -30.01 73.48 65.02
CA GLN A 352 -29.45 72.14 64.49
C GLN A 352 -30.16 71.23 63.40
N GLN A 353 -29.59 70.19 62.67
CA GLN A 353 -28.24 69.73 62.09
C GLN A 353 -28.29 68.29 61.37
N LYS A 354 -27.23 67.80 60.61
CA LYS A 354 -26.82 66.37 60.18
C LYS A 354 -26.96 65.90 58.67
N ASP A 355 -26.37 64.83 58.03
CA ASP A 355 -25.32 63.74 58.25
C ASP A 355 -24.66 63.07 56.94
N LEU A 356 -24.23 61.76 56.87
CA LEU A 356 -23.20 61.12 55.94
C LEU A 356 -23.36 59.58 55.55
N ASN A 357 -22.53 58.97 54.62
CA ASN A 357 -21.74 57.65 54.72
C ASN A 357 -21.54 56.63 53.48
N PRO A 358 -20.47 55.73 53.40
CA PRO A 358 -20.21 54.63 52.39
C PRO A 358 -19.62 53.23 52.90
N GLU A 359 -19.33 52.19 52.06
CA GLU A 359 -18.63 50.89 52.46
C GLU A 359 -18.04 49.94 51.33
N THR A 360 -17.03 49.05 51.63
CA THR A 360 -16.75 47.69 51.00
C THR A 360 -15.46 46.96 51.52
N LYS A 361 -15.50 45.68 51.99
CA LYS A 361 -14.27 44.81 52.11
C LYS A 361 -14.34 43.27 52.35
N GLU A 362 -15.44 42.66 52.78
CA GLU A 362 -15.37 41.38 53.54
C GLU A 362 -15.22 40.04 52.76
N LEU A 363 -15.48 40.01 51.45
CA LEU A 363 -15.78 38.78 50.65
C LEU A 363 -14.65 37.74 50.44
N ARG A 364 -13.46 37.87 51.05
CA ARG A 364 -12.30 37.01 50.72
C ARG A 364 -12.13 35.76 51.59
N ASN A 365 -12.44 35.83 52.89
CA ASN A 365 -12.05 34.76 53.84
C ASN A 365 -12.97 33.53 53.85
N THR A 366 -14.19 33.67 53.34
CA THR A 366 -15.27 32.67 53.36
C THR A 366 -15.35 31.83 52.09
N CYS A 367 -15.89 30.60 52.20
CA CYS A 367 -16.24 29.77 51.06
C CYS A 367 -17.70 30.03 50.67
N HIS A 368 -17.92 30.58 49.47
CA HIS A 368 -19.24 30.79 48.89
C HIS A 368 -19.53 29.70 47.84
N TYR A 369 -20.77 29.18 47.83
CA TYR A 369 -21.16 27.98 47.10
C TYR A 369 -22.42 28.20 46.26
N VAL A 370 -22.36 27.79 44.99
CA VAL A 370 -23.54 27.62 44.13
C VAL A 370 -24.25 26.29 44.45
N MET A 371 -23.50 25.30 44.95
CA MET A 371 -23.99 23.95 45.26
C MET A 371 -23.08 23.32 46.31
N ASN A 372 -23.63 22.68 47.34
CA ASN A 372 -22.90 21.94 48.37
C ASN A 372 -23.84 20.92 49.02
N GLU A 373 -24.24 19.92 48.24
CA GLU A 373 -25.30 18.98 48.56
C GLU A 373 -24.88 17.53 48.25
N ILE A 374 -25.75 16.57 48.54
CA ILE A 374 -25.55 15.16 48.17
C ILE A 374 -26.59 14.83 47.09
N ASP A 375 -26.12 14.38 45.93
CA ASP A 375 -26.96 13.86 44.87
C ASP A 375 -27.71 12.63 45.38
N ILE A 376 -29.04 12.72 45.47
CA ILE A 376 -29.89 11.68 46.06
C ILE A 376 -29.99 10.40 45.22
N PHE A 377 -29.60 10.45 43.94
CA PHE A 377 -29.65 9.29 43.05
C PHE A 377 -28.33 8.50 43.10
N ASP A 378 -27.20 9.21 43.10
CA ASP A 378 -25.86 8.60 43.17
C ASP A 378 -25.34 8.40 44.61
N ASN A 379 -25.94 9.06 45.60
CA ASN A 379 -25.41 9.27 46.96
C ASN A 379 -24.00 9.90 46.97
N VAL A 380 -23.77 10.88 46.08
CA VAL A 380 -22.46 11.52 45.88
C VAL A 380 -22.52 13.00 46.27
N ARG A 381 -21.63 13.44 47.18
CA ARG A 381 -21.49 14.87 47.51
C ARG A 381 -20.99 15.65 46.29
N ILE A 382 -21.74 16.68 45.92
CA ILE A 382 -21.41 17.66 44.87
C ILE A 382 -21.16 19.01 45.53
N ILE A 383 -19.99 19.60 45.25
CA ILE A 383 -19.61 20.93 45.69
C ILE A 383 -19.27 21.77 44.45
N ARG A 384 -19.79 23.00 44.37
CA ARG A 384 -19.44 24.01 43.38
C ARG A 384 -19.35 25.37 44.07
N THR A 385 -18.20 26.03 43.99
CA THR A 385 -18.06 27.39 44.51
C THR A 385 -18.71 28.42 43.59
N GLU A 386 -18.93 29.63 44.11
CA GLU A 386 -19.18 30.80 43.26
C GLU A 386 -17.99 31.12 42.33
N PRO A 387 -18.22 31.86 41.22
CA PRO A 387 -17.18 32.32 40.30
C PRO A 387 -16.41 33.51 40.88
N TYR A 388 -15.24 33.25 41.44
CA TYR A 388 -14.35 34.29 41.95
C TYR A 388 -13.63 35.00 40.79
N LYS A 389 -13.60 36.34 40.82
CA LYS A 389 -12.84 37.14 39.85
C LYS A 389 -11.34 37.00 40.14
N ILE A 390 -10.60 36.50 39.15
CA ILE A 390 -9.14 36.32 39.17
C ILE A 390 -8.45 37.49 38.46
N ASN A 391 -9.11 38.02 37.43
CA ASN A 391 -8.79 39.24 36.71
C ASN A 391 -10.12 39.90 36.29
N THR A 392 -10.12 41.17 35.92
CA THR A 392 -11.28 41.90 35.35
C THR A 392 -12.07 41.14 34.28
N SER A 393 -11.41 40.26 33.50
CA SER A 393 -12.01 39.47 32.41
C SER A 393 -12.06 37.95 32.63
N LEU A 394 -11.53 37.43 33.75
CA LEU A 394 -11.41 36.00 34.05
C LEU A 394 -11.98 35.67 35.43
N THR A 395 -12.93 34.74 35.49
CA THR A 395 -13.35 34.10 36.74
C THR A 395 -12.86 32.65 36.83
N ALA A 396 -12.76 32.14 38.06
CA ALA A 396 -12.53 30.72 38.31
C ALA A 396 -13.51 30.18 39.36
N GLU A 397 -13.91 28.92 39.17
CA GLU A 397 -14.77 28.17 40.08
C GLU A 397 -14.10 26.84 40.43
N LEU A 398 -14.35 26.35 41.64
CA LEU A 398 -13.89 25.05 42.08
C LEU A 398 -15.07 24.09 42.19
N TYR A 399 -14.90 22.87 41.70
CA TYR A 399 -15.93 21.84 41.66
C TYR A 399 -15.42 20.49 42.16
N LYS A 400 -16.29 19.74 42.84
CA LYS A 400 -16.05 18.36 43.29
C LYS A 400 -17.33 17.54 43.08
N ARG A 401 -17.21 16.36 42.48
CA ARG A 401 -18.21 15.29 42.51
C ARG A 401 -17.52 14.03 43.00
N GLY A 402 -17.86 13.59 44.20
CA GLY A 402 -17.16 12.50 44.89
C GLY A 402 -15.67 12.82 45.05
N ASN A 403 -14.81 11.95 44.53
CA ASN A 403 -13.35 12.14 44.60
C ASN A 403 -12.76 13.02 43.47
N SER A 404 -13.54 13.39 42.45
CA SER A 404 -13.01 14.15 41.32
C SER A 404 -13.05 15.65 41.60
N LYS A 405 -11.90 16.24 41.94
CA LYS A 405 -11.69 17.69 42.10
C LYS A 405 -11.35 18.34 40.75
N GLN A 406 -12.01 19.45 40.42
CA GLN A 406 -12.02 20.07 39.09
C GLN A 406 -12.01 21.60 39.23
N VAL A 407 -11.37 22.30 38.30
CA VAL A 407 -11.36 23.76 38.20
C VAL A 407 -12.01 24.20 36.90
N PHE A 408 -12.85 25.22 36.96
CA PHE A 408 -13.33 25.95 35.79
C PHE A 408 -12.60 27.29 35.69
N PHE A 409 -12.33 27.71 34.46
CA PHE A 409 -11.84 29.03 34.12
C PHE A 409 -12.78 29.61 33.06
N ASN A 410 -13.45 30.71 33.36
CA ASN A 410 -14.37 31.37 32.44
C ASN A 410 -13.80 32.73 32.04
N LEU A 411 -13.31 32.84 30.80
CA LEU A 411 -12.81 34.09 30.22
C LEU A 411 -13.91 34.73 29.36
N SER A 412 -14.16 36.04 29.54
CA SER A 412 -15.14 36.80 28.75
C SER A 412 -14.65 37.16 27.33
N GLN A 413 -13.85 36.29 26.71
CA GLN A 413 -13.26 36.48 25.37
C GLN A 413 -13.36 35.18 24.58
N ASP A 414 -13.48 35.29 23.26
CA ASP A 414 -13.51 34.15 22.32
C ASP A 414 -12.09 33.70 21.95
N LEU A 415 -11.72 32.47 22.34
CA LEU A 415 -10.45 31.83 21.99
C LEU A 415 -10.61 30.73 20.92
N GLY A 416 -11.76 30.70 20.25
CA GLY A 416 -12.29 29.58 19.48
C GLY A 416 -13.22 28.74 20.34
N CYS A 417 -12.83 27.49 20.58
CA CYS A 417 -13.52 26.59 21.49
C CYS A 417 -12.57 26.11 22.59
N ALA A 418 -13.13 25.76 23.75
CA ALA A 418 -12.50 24.88 24.72
C ALA A 418 -12.74 23.43 24.28
N SER A 419 -11.74 22.79 23.68
CA SER A 419 -11.83 21.43 23.12
C SER A 419 -11.12 20.39 23.98
N TYR A 420 -11.75 19.24 24.18
CA TYR A 420 -11.13 18.07 24.84
C TYR A 420 -10.40 17.13 23.88
N LEU A 421 -10.61 17.30 22.55
CA LEU A 421 -10.09 16.38 21.54
C LEU A 421 -8.56 16.43 21.45
N PRO A 422 -7.84 15.30 21.43
CA PRO A 422 -6.37 15.29 21.50
C PRO A 422 -5.65 16.12 20.43
N SER A 423 -6.21 16.25 19.23
CA SER A 423 -5.62 16.97 18.10
C SER A 423 -5.65 18.50 18.21
N ASN A 424 -6.53 19.07 19.05
CA ASN A 424 -6.64 20.52 19.26
C ASN A 424 -6.97 20.86 20.73
N ARG A 425 -6.44 20.05 21.66
CA ARG A 425 -6.87 20.07 23.06
C ARG A 425 -6.50 21.38 23.77
N SER A 426 -7.53 22.11 24.18
CA SER A 426 -7.39 23.36 24.92
C SER A 426 -6.78 23.13 26.30
N TYR A 427 -6.02 24.11 26.78
CA TYR A 427 -5.31 24.03 28.05
C TYR A 427 -5.24 25.38 28.76
N VAL A 428 -5.05 25.33 30.07
CA VAL A 428 -4.73 26.50 30.91
C VAL A 428 -3.44 26.20 31.68
N LYS A 429 -2.45 27.07 31.56
CA LYS A 429 -1.19 27.03 32.31
C LYS A 429 -1.23 28.12 33.37
N VAL A 430 -1.25 27.71 34.64
CA VAL A 430 -1.09 28.60 35.79
C VAL A 430 0.38 28.59 36.19
N THR A 431 1.05 29.73 36.08
CA THR A 431 2.41 29.94 36.59
C THR A 431 2.30 30.55 37.98
N LEU A 432 3.03 30.00 38.95
CA LEU A 432 3.07 30.49 40.33
C LEU A 432 4.31 31.38 40.56
N GLU A 433 4.29 32.19 41.62
CA GLU A 433 5.40 33.12 41.93
C GLU A 433 6.71 32.39 42.27
N ASN A 434 6.64 31.18 42.83
CA ASN A 434 7.78 30.27 42.99
C ASN A 434 8.27 29.63 41.67
N ASN A 435 7.78 30.08 40.51
CA ASN A 435 8.05 29.59 39.15
C ASN A 435 7.64 28.14 38.85
N GLN A 436 6.84 27.48 39.71
CA GLN A 436 6.19 26.23 39.35
C GLN A 436 5.04 26.50 38.35
N VAL A 437 4.85 25.60 37.38
CA VAL A 437 3.79 25.71 36.36
C VAL A 437 2.86 24.50 36.45
N VAL A 438 1.56 24.77 36.59
CA VAL A 438 0.50 23.77 36.57
C VAL A 438 -0.27 23.88 35.27
N THR A 439 -0.21 22.84 34.44
CA THR A 439 -1.01 22.75 33.20
C THR A 439 -2.25 21.91 33.46
N PHE A 440 -3.42 22.47 33.17
CA PHE A 440 -4.69 21.75 33.07
C PHE A 440 -5.05 21.57 31.59
N PHE A 441 -5.66 20.44 31.23
CA PHE A 441 -6.21 20.20 29.90
C PHE A 441 -7.74 20.07 29.98
N HIS A 442 -8.45 20.51 28.94
CA HIS A 442 -9.92 20.52 28.95
C HIS A 442 -10.49 19.10 29.05
N SER A 443 -11.53 18.93 29.86
CA SER A 443 -12.11 17.63 30.24
C SER A 443 -13.65 17.67 30.30
N TRP A 444 -14.26 18.47 29.45
CA TRP A 444 -15.72 18.58 29.30
C TRP A 444 -16.10 18.62 27.82
N ASN A 445 -17.39 18.74 27.51
CA ASN A 445 -17.87 18.96 26.16
C ASN A 445 -17.15 20.15 25.49
N ILE A 446 -17.11 20.13 24.15
CA ILE A 446 -16.60 21.25 23.36
C ILE A 446 -17.56 22.43 23.53
N ASP A 447 -17.00 23.58 23.88
CA ASP A 447 -17.75 24.81 24.16
C ASP A 447 -17.09 25.98 23.42
N CYS A 448 -17.86 26.84 22.75
CA CYS A 448 -17.34 27.80 21.76
C CYS A 448 -17.95 29.20 21.96
N GLY A 449 -17.18 30.25 21.62
CA GLY A 449 -17.47 31.62 22.03
C GLY A 449 -16.70 31.95 23.32
N ASN A 450 -17.35 32.54 24.32
CA ASN A 450 -16.72 32.81 25.63
C ASN A 450 -16.01 31.55 26.16
N PHE A 451 -14.71 31.63 26.39
CA PHE A 451 -13.87 30.48 26.72
C PHE A 451 -14.18 29.95 28.13
N ARG A 452 -15.12 29.00 28.21
CA ARG A 452 -15.50 28.23 29.39
C ARG A 452 -14.71 26.92 29.44
N PHE A 453 -13.56 26.98 30.09
CA PHE A 453 -12.66 25.85 30.25
C PHE A 453 -12.94 25.08 31.54
N LYS A 454 -12.80 23.74 31.49
CA LYS A 454 -12.91 22.85 32.65
C LYS A 454 -11.74 21.86 32.65
N GLY A 455 -10.95 21.84 33.72
CA GLY A 455 -9.85 20.90 33.92
C GLY A 455 -10.01 20.05 35.18
N VAL A 456 -9.61 18.77 35.11
CA VAL A 456 -9.44 17.93 36.32
C VAL A 456 -8.16 18.33 37.04
N MET A 457 -8.20 18.37 38.37
CA MET A 457 -7.05 18.60 39.24
C MET A 457 -6.64 17.30 39.93
N SER A 458 -5.39 16.88 39.74
CA SER A 458 -4.78 15.80 40.53
C SER A 458 -4.32 16.30 41.90
N ASN A 459 -4.18 15.40 42.87
CA ASN A 459 -3.65 15.72 44.20
C ASN A 459 -2.24 16.33 44.14
N SER A 460 -1.41 15.93 43.17
CA SER A 460 -0.09 16.54 42.94
C SER A 460 -0.20 18.02 42.53
N GLN A 461 -1.12 18.35 41.61
CA GLN A 461 -1.36 19.73 41.19
C GLN A 461 -1.93 20.56 42.35
N ILE A 462 -2.90 20.03 43.11
CA ILE A 462 -3.45 20.69 44.31
C ILE A 462 -2.33 21.03 45.31
N ASN A 463 -1.45 20.07 45.60
CA ASN A 463 -0.30 20.23 46.49
C ASN A 463 0.78 21.21 45.97
N ILE A 464 0.70 21.65 44.71
CA ILE A 464 1.54 22.72 44.13
C ILE A 464 0.81 24.06 44.23
N LEU A 465 -0.46 24.11 43.82
CA LEU A 465 -1.30 25.31 43.80
C LEU A 465 -1.55 25.91 45.21
N GLN A 466 -1.46 25.10 46.26
CA GLN A 466 -1.57 25.55 47.66
C GLN A 466 -0.28 26.20 48.22
N LYS A 467 0.86 26.15 47.51
CA LYS A 467 2.18 26.54 48.04
C LYS A 467 2.68 27.93 47.63
N SER A 468 2.05 28.57 46.65
CA SER A 468 2.50 29.84 46.11
C SER A 468 1.33 30.58 45.45
N PRO A 469 1.27 31.92 45.53
CA PRO A 469 0.31 32.71 44.78
C PRO A 469 0.53 32.59 43.26
N ILE A 470 -0.51 32.92 42.49
CA ILE A 470 -0.48 32.95 41.03
C ILE A 470 0.34 34.16 40.54
N LYS A 471 1.31 33.89 39.65
CA LYS A 471 2.12 34.89 38.95
C LYS A 471 1.50 35.31 37.62
N SER A 472 1.03 34.34 36.83
CA SER A 472 0.36 34.58 35.55
C SER A 472 -0.44 33.37 35.09
N ILE A 473 -1.40 33.59 34.18
CA ILE A 473 -2.23 32.53 33.58
C ILE A 473 -2.17 32.64 32.05
N SER A 474 -1.85 31.55 31.37
CA SER A 474 -2.00 31.40 29.92
C SER A 474 -3.19 30.48 29.61
N LEU A 475 -4.12 30.96 28.79
CA LEU A 475 -5.31 30.23 28.34
C LEU A 475 -5.18 29.99 26.83
N ASN A 476 -5.38 28.75 26.38
CA ASN A 476 -5.23 28.35 24.98
C ASN A 476 -6.50 27.63 24.50
N GLY A 477 -7.23 28.25 23.58
CA GLY A 477 -8.37 27.68 22.87
C GLY A 477 -7.99 27.20 21.46
N THR A 478 -8.95 26.65 20.72
CA THR A 478 -8.70 26.07 19.39
C THR A 478 -8.30 27.07 18.29
N LYS A 479 -8.43 28.39 18.51
CA LYS A 479 -8.02 29.45 17.56
C LYS A 479 -6.97 30.39 18.12
N HIS A 480 -7.11 30.80 19.39
CA HIS A 480 -6.32 31.87 19.98
C HIS A 480 -5.86 31.53 21.40
N SER A 481 -4.87 32.28 21.88
CA SER A 481 -4.39 32.19 23.26
C SER A 481 -4.24 33.56 23.88
N VAL A 482 -4.64 33.68 25.14
CA VAL A 482 -4.50 34.88 25.96
C VAL A 482 -3.53 34.60 27.11
N TYR A 483 -2.76 35.62 27.49
CA TYR A 483 -1.82 35.57 28.60
C TYR A 483 -2.14 36.74 29.54
N ILE A 484 -2.27 36.44 30.84
CA ILE A 484 -2.73 37.37 31.87
C ILE A 484 -1.66 37.42 32.97
N GLU A 485 -0.98 38.56 33.08
CA GLU A 485 -0.02 38.85 34.15
C GLU A 485 -0.67 39.59 35.34
N GLN A 486 -1.63 40.48 35.07
CA GLN A 486 -2.37 41.16 36.13
C GLN A 486 -3.43 40.24 36.73
N ILE A 487 -3.12 39.68 37.89
CA ILE A 487 -4.00 38.83 38.69
C ILE A 487 -4.45 39.60 39.94
N ASP A 488 -5.75 39.90 40.03
CA ASP A 488 -6.38 40.70 41.08
C ASP A 488 -6.65 39.88 42.37
N TYR A 489 -6.61 38.55 42.26
CA TYR A 489 -6.71 37.60 43.38
C TYR A 489 -5.71 36.44 43.20
N LYS A 490 -4.45 36.68 43.60
CA LYS A 490 -3.34 35.72 43.40
C LYS A 490 -3.43 34.50 44.30
N GLU A 491 -4.02 34.66 45.47
CA GLU A 491 -4.09 33.67 46.55
C GLU A 491 -5.26 32.68 46.34
N PHE A 492 -6.06 32.84 45.29
CA PHE A 492 -7.29 32.08 45.01
C PHE A 492 -7.18 30.57 45.29
N PHE A 493 -6.14 29.91 44.79
CA PHE A 493 -5.98 28.47 45.03
C PHE A 493 -5.63 28.13 46.48
N MET A 494 -4.78 28.92 47.13
CA MET A 494 -4.42 28.76 48.54
C MET A 494 -5.65 28.95 49.43
N ASP A 495 -6.45 29.98 49.15
CA ASP A 495 -7.65 30.32 49.89
C ASP A 495 -8.82 29.37 49.68
N LYS A 496 -9.07 28.94 48.44
CA LYS A 496 -10.33 28.28 48.04
C LYS A 496 -10.21 26.77 47.82
N LEU A 497 -9.03 26.18 47.64
CA LEU A 497 -8.93 24.71 47.48
C LEU A 497 -9.45 23.94 48.71
N LYS A 498 -9.37 24.54 49.91
CA LYS A 498 -9.97 24.04 51.16
C LYS A 498 -11.51 23.99 51.14
N CYS A 499 -12.16 24.69 50.21
CA CYS A 499 -13.61 24.62 49.99
C CYS A 499 -14.05 23.32 49.26
N LEU A 500 -13.11 22.47 48.84
CA LEU A 500 -13.38 21.18 48.17
C LEU A 500 -13.16 19.95 49.06
N ASP A 501 -13.11 20.10 50.38
CA ASP A 501 -12.92 18.96 51.30
C ASP A 501 -14.26 18.43 51.85
#